data_AF-A0A3D3S7V1-F1
#
_entry.id   AF-A0A3D3S7V1-F1
#
_cell.length_a   1.000
_cell.length_b   1.000
_cell.length_c   1.000
_cell.angle_alpha   90.00
_cell.angle_beta   90.00
_cell.angle_gamma   90.00
#
_symmetry.space_group_name_H-M   'P 1'
#
loop_
_entity.id
_entity.type
_entity.pdbx_description
1 polymer ?
#
loop_
_entity_poly.entity_id
_entity_poly.type
_entity_poly.pdbx_seq_one_letter_code
_entity_poly.pdbx_strand_id
1 'polypeptide(L)'
;MELPNGHLEIRPAMDRMRESVFGVLGDLSGLSFLDLFSGSGIIALEAASRGANPIACVERDRAKFPILLQNVAIAADQRIECKAQPVELFLLRNKAAFDVAFLDPPFPYAYRLDLLKAL
;
A
#
# COMPACT_ATOMS: atom_id res chain seq x y z
N MET A 1 15.54 -25.11 -22.18
CA MET A 1 15.01 -25.23 -20.81
C MET A 1 14.22 -23.96 -20.55
N GLU A 2 12.91 -24.00 -20.88
CA GLU A 2 12.02 -22.85 -20.72
C GLU A 2 11.63 -22.71 -19.25
N LEU A 3 11.70 -21.48 -18.74
CA LEU A 3 11.30 -21.15 -17.37
C LEU A 3 9.75 -21.24 -17.28
N PRO A 4 9.17 -21.97 -16.33
CA PRO A 4 7.73 -22.02 -16.18
C PRO A 4 7.19 -20.66 -15.72
N ASN A 5 6.02 -20.30 -16.24
CA ASN A 5 5.25 -19.07 -16.02
C ASN A 5 5.22 -18.52 -14.57
N GLY A 6 6.25 -17.78 -14.15
CA GLY A 6 6.29 -17.13 -12.83
C GLY A 6 5.23 -16.02 -12.62
N HIS A 7 4.62 -15.49 -13.68
CA HIS A 7 3.59 -14.45 -13.57
C HIS A 7 2.23 -14.96 -13.05
N LEU A 8 1.90 -16.24 -13.29
CA LEU A 8 0.61 -16.81 -12.89
C LEU A 8 0.62 -17.39 -11.49
N GLU A 9 1.77 -17.74 -10.91
CA GLU A 9 1.85 -18.27 -9.53
C GLU A 9 1.97 -17.17 -8.47
N ILE A 10 2.61 -16.04 -8.80
CA ILE A 10 2.76 -14.91 -7.86
C ILE A 10 1.44 -14.19 -7.63
N ARG A 11 0.61 -14.00 -8.67
CA ARG A 11 -0.68 -13.30 -8.56
C ARG A 11 -1.64 -13.97 -7.56
N PRO A 12 -1.88 -15.31 -7.61
CA PRO A 12 -2.68 -16.02 -6.63
C PRO A 12 -2.15 -15.94 -5.20
N ALA A 13 -0.82 -15.87 -5.01
CA ALA A 13 -0.24 -15.72 -3.68
C ALA A 13 -0.50 -14.32 -3.10
N MET A 14 -0.33 -13.28 -3.92
CA MET A 14 -0.60 -11.89 -3.52
C MET A 14 -2.09 -11.65 -3.25
N ASP A 15 -2.98 -12.23 -4.05
CA ASP A 15 -4.43 -12.12 -3.82
C ASP A 15 -4.84 -12.78 -2.50
N ARG A 16 -4.36 -14.00 -2.23
CA ARG A 16 -4.62 -14.68 -0.94
C ARG A 16 -4.05 -13.94 0.26
N MET A 17 -2.86 -13.35 0.13
CA MET A 17 -2.26 -12.53 1.19
C MET A 17 -3.16 -11.33 1.50
N ARG A 18 -3.57 -10.58 0.47
CA ARG A 18 -4.47 -9.44 0.61
C ARG A 18 -5.79 -9.85 1.27
N GLU A 19 -6.44 -10.90 0.77
CA GLU A 19 -7.69 -11.41 1.33
C GLU A 19 -7.53 -11.79 2.81
N SER A 20 -6.43 -12.43 3.18
CA SER A 20 -6.17 -12.84 4.58
C SER A 20 -5.93 -11.63 5.48
N VAL A 21 -5.09 -10.68 5.07
CA VAL A 21 -4.78 -9.45 5.83
C VAL A 21 -6.07 -8.69 6.11
N PHE A 22 -6.85 -8.45 5.06
CA PHE A 22 -8.07 -7.68 5.19
C PHE A 22 -9.22 -8.49 5.83
N GLY A 23 -9.21 -9.81 5.74
CA GLY A 23 -10.07 -10.68 6.54
C GLY A 23 -9.86 -10.49 8.04
N VAL A 24 -8.62 -10.25 8.48
CA VAL A 24 -8.29 -9.93 9.88
C VAL A 24 -8.66 -8.49 10.24
N LEU A 25 -8.38 -7.53 9.35
CA LEU A 25 -8.66 -6.11 9.61
C LEU A 25 -10.16 -5.79 9.64
N GLY A 26 -10.98 -6.50 8.87
CA GLY A 26 -12.43 -6.33 8.87
C GLY A 26 -12.90 -5.03 8.20
N ASP A 27 -13.89 -4.39 8.83
CA ASP A 27 -14.42 -3.09 8.44
C ASP A 27 -13.46 -1.98 8.89
N LEU A 28 -13.18 -1.04 7.99
CA LEU A 28 -12.27 0.08 8.23
C LEU A 28 -13.00 1.43 8.21
N SER A 29 -14.33 1.42 8.24
CA SER A 29 -15.16 2.62 8.27
C SER A 29 -14.74 3.58 9.39
N GLY A 30 -14.39 4.82 9.01
CA GLY A 30 -13.97 5.86 9.94
C GLY A 30 -12.51 5.78 10.39
N LEU A 31 -11.74 4.82 9.89
CA LEU A 31 -10.30 4.70 10.15
C LEU A 31 -9.49 5.30 9.01
N SER A 32 -8.44 6.03 9.36
CA SER A 32 -7.43 6.51 8.43
C SER A 32 -6.40 5.42 8.11
N PHE A 33 -5.96 5.34 6.85
CA PHE A 33 -5.09 4.27 6.37
C PHE A 33 -3.86 4.80 5.63
N LEU A 34 -2.68 4.25 5.93
CA LEU A 34 -1.41 4.59 5.29
C LEU A 34 -0.78 3.35 4.64
N ASP A 35 -0.60 3.38 3.32
CA ASP A 35 0.10 2.34 2.55
C ASP A 35 1.52 2.83 2.18
N LEU A 36 2.54 2.33 2.88
CA LEU A 36 3.91 2.84 2.74
C LEU A 36 4.68 2.26 1.55
N PHE A 37 4.26 1.14 0.97
CA PHE A 37 4.97 0.52 -0.17
C PHE A 37 3.97 0.16 -1.26
N SER A 38 3.27 1.17 -1.75
CA SER A 38 1.96 0.97 -2.36
C SER A 38 1.97 0.21 -3.69
N GLY A 39 3.09 0.22 -4.43
CA GLY A 39 3.21 -0.48 -5.69
C GLY A 39 2.19 0.01 -6.69
N SER A 40 1.24 -0.86 -7.05
CA SER A 40 0.12 -0.55 -7.94
C SER A 40 -1.13 -0.02 -7.22
N GLY A 41 -1.12 0.14 -5.89
CA GLY A 41 -2.24 0.70 -5.12
C GLY A 41 -3.32 -0.29 -4.74
N ILE A 42 -3.12 -1.59 -4.93
CA ILE A 42 -4.15 -2.61 -4.67
C ILE A 42 -4.52 -2.68 -3.18
N ILE A 43 -3.55 -2.53 -2.28
CA ILE A 43 -3.81 -2.51 -0.83
C ILE A 43 -4.64 -1.28 -0.45
N ALA A 44 -4.26 -0.10 -0.94
CA ALA A 44 -5.02 1.13 -0.71
C ALA A 44 -6.45 1.07 -1.26
N LEU A 45 -6.64 0.46 -2.44
CA LEU A 45 -7.98 0.22 -3.00
C LEU A 45 -8.83 -0.73 -2.14
N GLU A 46 -8.21 -1.79 -1.61
CA GLU A 46 -8.91 -2.72 -0.71
C GLU A 46 -9.23 -2.06 0.65
N ALA A 47 -8.38 -1.18 1.14
CA ALA A 47 -8.70 -0.36 2.32
C ALA A 47 -9.88 0.58 2.02
N ALA A 48 -9.88 1.21 0.85
CA ALA A 48 -10.96 2.09 0.40
C ALA A 48 -12.29 1.36 0.28
N SER A 49 -12.31 0.14 -0.28
CA SER A 49 -13.53 -0.67 -0.42
C SER A 49 -14.13 -1.08 0.93
N ARG A 50 -13.34 -1.03 2.00
CA ARG A 50 -13.74 -1.32 3.38
C ARG A 50 -14.05 -0.07 4.20
N GLY A 51 -14.16 1.09 3.56
CA GLY A 51 -14.60 2.33 4.20
C GLY A 51 -13.48 3.14 4.87
N ALA A 52 -12.20 2.75 4.73
CA ALA A 52 -11.11 3.56 5.23
C ALA A 52 -11.10 4.94 4.55
N ASN A 53 -10.94 6.01 5.34
CA ASN A 53 -10.87 7.40 4.88
C ASN A 53 -10.39 8.30 6.05
N PRO A 54 -9.37 9.16 5.88
CA PRO A 54 -8.55 9.37 4.69
C PRO A 54 -7.53 8.26 4.43
N ILE A 55 -7.09 8.14 3.17
CA ILE A 55 -6.07 7.18 2.74
C ILE A 55 -4.89 7.92 2.09
N ALA A 56 -3.68 7.56 2.49
CA ALA A 56 -2.44 7.99 1.86
C ALA A 56 -1.59 6.80 1.37
N CYS A 57 -0.96 6.95 0.20
CA CYS A 57 -0.08 5.98 -0.41
C CYS A 57 1.31 6.60 -0.66
N VAL A 58 2.36 5.82 -0.43
CA VAL A 58 3.74 6.19 -0.75
C VAL A 58 4.30 5.17 -1.74
N GLU A 59 4.86 5.67 -2.84
CA GLU A 59 5.56 4.85 -3.82
C GLU A 59 6.78 5.61 -4.34
N ARG A 60 7.93 4.93 -4.34
CA ARG A 60 9.22 5.51 -4.75
C ARG A 60 9.47 5.33 -6.25
N ASP A 61 9.05 4.20 -6.80
CA ASP A 61 9.24 3.81 -8.18
C ASP A 61 8.36 4.65 -9.11
N ARG A 62 9.00 5.61 -9.76
CA ARG A 62 8.35 6.51 -10.73
C ARG A 62 7.73 5.78 -11.91
N ALA A 63 8.19 4.56 -12.24
CA ALA A 63 7.59 3.77 -13.32
C ALA A 63 6.26 3.15 -12.88
N LYS A 64 6.07 2.87 -11.59
CA LYS A 64 4.81 2.34 -11.03
C LYS A 64 3.82 3.43 -10.66
N PHE A 65 4.30 4.64 -10.36
CA PHE A 65 3.45 5.73 -9.91
C PHE A 65 2.27 6.07 -10.84
N PRO A 66 2.40 6.06 -12.19
CA PRO A 66 1.25 6.26 -13.07
C PRO A 66 0.19 5.16 -12.93
N ILE A 67 0.62 3.90 -12.77
CA ILE A 67 -0.28 2.75 -12.56
C ILE A 67 -0.98 2.88 -11.21
N LEU A 68 -0.25 3.27 -10.16
CA LEU A 68 -0.83 3.59 -8.85
C LEU A 68 -1.96 4.61 -9.00
N LEU A 69 -1.68 5.77 -9.62
CA LEU A 69 -2.68 6.82 -9.82
C LEU A 69 -3.90 6.34 -10.61
N GLN A 70 -3.68 5.57 -11.68
CA GLN A 70 -4.76 5.01 -12.49
C GLN A 70 -5.66 4.09 -11.67
N ASN A 71 -5.06 3.21 -10.87
CA ASN A 71 -5.80 2.24 -10.08
C ASN A 71 -6.56 2.93 -8.95
N VAL A 72 -5.93 3.81 -8.17
CA VAL A 72 -6.61 4.47 -7.04
C VAL A 72 -7.75 5.38 -7.49
N ALA A 73 -7.72 5.88 -8.73
CA ALA A 73 -8.82 6.65 -9.29
C ALA A 73 -10.12 5.85 -9.48
N ILE A 74 -10.06 4.51 -9.40
CA ILE A 74 -11.25 3.63 -9.42
C ILE A 74 -12.09 3.80 -8.15
N ALA A 75 -11.49 4.26 -7.04
CA ALA A 75 -12.22 4.61 -5.82
C ALA A 75 -13.00 5.92 -6.03
N ALA A 76 -14.13 5.83 -6.75
CA ALA A 76 -14.89 6.98 -7.23
C ALA A 76 -15.34 7.93 -6.12
N ASP A 77 -15.59 7.40 -4.92
CA ASP A 77 -16.21 8.14 -3.82
C ASP A 77 -15.20 8.79 -2.85
N GLN A 78 -13.89 8.56 -3.04
CA GLN A 78 -12.87 9.17 -2.18
C GLN A 78 -11.53 9.40 -2.88
N ARG A 79 -10.90 10.53 -2.58
CA ARG A 79 -9.55 10.83 -3.08
C ARG A 79 -8.51 10.15 -2.20
N ILE A 80 -7.74 9.25 -2.79
CA ILE A 80 -6.54 8.66 -2.18
C ILE A 80 -5.32 9.56 -2.47
N GLU A 81 -4.61 9.98 -1.43
CA GLU A 81 -3.43 10.85 -1.57
C GLU A 81 -2.19 10.03 -1.92
N CYS A 82 -1.60 10.24 -3.10
CA CYS A 82 -0.42 9.48 -3.53
C CYS A 82 0.85 10.34 -3.50
N LYS A 83 1.94 9.81 -2.91
CA LYS A 83 3.24 10.49 -2.77
C LYS A 83 4.34 9.74 -3.53
N ALA A 84 4.89 10.39 -4.56
CA ALA A 84 6.00 9.87 -5.36
C ALA A 84 7.37 10.12 -4.70
N GLN A 85 7.66 9.43 -3.59
CA GLN A 85 8.91 9.62 -2.83
C GLN A 85 9.30 8.36 -2.03
N PRO A 86 10.56 8.25 -1.57
CA PRO A 86 10.95 7.23 -0.60
C PRO A 86 10.15 7.33 0.70
N VAL A 87 9.87 6.18 1.31
CA VAL A 87 9.13 6.06 2.58
C VAL A 87 9.82 6.80 3.70
N GLU A 88 11.14 6.72 3.77
CA GLU A 88 11.94 7.38 4.80
C GLU A 88 11.75 8.90 4.75
N LEU A 89 11.69 9.46 3.54
CA LEU A 89 11.47 10.89 3.34
C LEU A 89 10.04 11.29 3.70
N PHE A 90 9.06 10.43 3.38
CA PHE A 90 7.68 10.64 3.79
C PHE A 90 7.55 10.64 5.31
N LEU A 91 8.05 9.61 6.01
CA LEU A 91 7.95 9.49 7.46
C LEU A 91 8.68 10.62 8.20
N LEU A 92 9.82 11.09 7.71
CA LEU A 92 10.54 12.22 8.30
C LEU A 92 9.71 13.53 8.27
N ARG A 93 8.89 13.71 7.24
CA ARG A 93 8.16 14.97 6.97
C ARG A 93 6.71 14.93 7.38
N ASN A 94 6.08 13.77 7.31
CA ASN A 94 4.68 13.59 7.62
C ASN A 94 4.43 13.91 9.10
N LYS A 95 3.36 14.64 9.37
CA LYS A 95 2.89 14.99 10.73
C LYS A 95 1.50 14.44 11.02
N ALA A 96 0.84 13.85 10.03
CA ALA A 96 -0.45 13.20 10.21
C ALA A 96 -0.26 11.83 10.88
N ALA A 97 -1.13 11.51 11.85
CA ALA A 97 -1.28 10.17 12.38
C ALA A 97 -2.28 9.39 11.53
N PHE A 98 -2.10 8.07 11.48
CA PHE A 98 -3.01 7.14 10.82
C PHE A 98 -3.41 6.02 11.79
N ASP A 99 -4.65 5.58 11.74
CA ASP A 99 -5.15 4.49 12.60
C ASP A 99 -4.57 3.14 12.18
N VAL A 100 -4.36 2.96 10.88
CA VAL A 100 -3.76 1.75 10.30
C VAL A 100 -2.63 2.13 9.35
N ALA A 101 -1.45 1.53 9.54
CA ALA A 101 -0.33 1.62 8.62
C ALA A 101 0.04 0.23 8.09
N PHE A 102 0.09 0.07 6.77
CA PHE A 102 0.50 -1.15 6.10
C PHE A 102 1.91 -1.03 5.53
N LEU A 103 2.74 -2.03 5.82
CA LEU A 103 4.16 -2.06 5.47
C LEU A 103 4.54 -3.40 4.84
N ASP A 104 4.72 -3.40 3.52
CA ASP A 104 5.28 -4.53 2.77
C ASP A 104 6.55 -4.10 2.00
N PRO A 105 7.67 -3.83 2.69
CA PRO A 105 8.90 -3.43 2.03
C PRO A 105 9.48 -4.59 1.21
N PRO A 106 10.18 -4.32 0.09
CA PRO A 106 10.81 -5.36 -0.70
C PRO A 106 11.84 -6.14 0.12
N PHE A 107 11.92 -7.46 -0.06
CA PHE A 107 12.88 -8.29 0.66
C PHE A 107 14.16 -8.50 -0.16
N PRO A 108 15.36 -8.24 0.39
CA PRO A 108 15.64 -7.69 1.73
C PRO A 108 15.48 -6.16 1.81
N TYR A 109 15.05 -5.66 2.98
CA TYR A 109 15.01 -4.22 3.29
C TYR A 109 15.89 -3.87 4.47
N ALA A 110 16.94 -3.08 4.24
CA ALA A 110 17.94 -2.77 5.26
C ALA A 110 17.40 -1.96 6.46
N TYR A 111 16.42 -1.08 6.22
CA TYR A 111 15.98 -0.08 7.20
C TYR A 111 14.68 -0.45 7.93
N ARG A 112 14.32 -1.74 7.98
CA ARG A 112 13.01 -2.18 8.49
C ARG A 112 12.74 -1.73 9.93
N LEU A 113 13.75 -1.79 10.81
CA LEU A 113 13.60 -1.38 12.21
C LEU A 113 13.47 0.14 12.36
N ASP A 114 14.11 0.90 11.48
CA ASP A 114 14.06 2.36 11.54
C ASP A 114 12.71 2.88 11.04
N LEU A 115 12.10 2.20 10.06
CA LEU A 115 10.72 2.47 9.63
C LEU A 115 9.72 2.35 10.78
N LEU A 116 9.82 1.27 11.56
CA LEU A 116 8.90 1.03 12.68
C LEU A 116 9.04 2.06 13.81
N LYS A 117 10.23 2.65 13.99
CA LYS A 117 10.46 3.71 14.99
C LYS A 117 9.94 5.07 14.53
N ALA A 118 9.69 5.25 13.23
CA ALA A 118 9.29 6.51 12.64
C ALA A 118 7.76 6.61 12.41
N LEU A 119 7.02 5.57 12.78
CA LEU A 119 5.55 5.52 12.85
C LEU A 119 5.08 5.80 14.27
#